data_AF-A0A3L7RBC6-F1
#
_entry.id   AF-A0A3L7RBC6-F1
#
_cell.length_a   1.000
_cell.length_b   1.000
_cell.length_c   1.000
_cell.angle_alpha   90.00
_cell.angle_beta   90.00
_cell.angle_gamma   90.00
#
_symmetry.space_group_name_H-M   'P 1'
#
loop_
_entity.id
_entity.type
_entity.pdbx_description
1 polymer ?
#
loop_
_entity_poly.entity_id
_entity_poly.type
_entity_poly.pdbx_seq_one_letter_code
_entity_poly.pdbx_strand_id
1 'polypeptide(L)'
;MAQAALDSERNTSGNPTVVDAGIVLLDRDGYLCVPLQRLGISANSELGSVTSSCQCVQAEIINYAVGRGQTSRALLLTFRAESPNDLESTDAAAIRKPVELDVKIEIKLESGDTRSLDVLMKNSFQVGGEVP
;
A
#
# COMPACT_ATOMS: atom_id res chain seq x y z
N MET A 1 -3.51 45.01 -25.95
CA MET A 1 -3.69 43.68 -26.55
C MET A 1 -2.76 42.74 -25.82
N ALA A 2 -3.31 41.62 -25.36
CA ALA A 2 -2.74 40.71 -24.38
C ALA A 2 -1.62 39.82 -24.95
N GLN A 3 -0.66 39.42 -24.10
CA GLN A 3 0.05 38.17 -24.30
C GLN A 3 0.35 37.54 -22.93
N ALA A 4 -0.46 36.51 -22.62
CA ALA A 4 -0.22 35.54 -21.57
C ALA A 4 0.67 34.42 -22.14
N ALA A 5 1.66 33.99 -21.37
CA ALA A 5 2.36 32.71 -21.52
C ALA A 5 2.85 32.32 -20.13
N LEU A 6 2.10 31.45 -19.43
CA LEU A 6 2.27 30.00 -19.38
C LEU A 6 3.26 29.59 -18.27
N ASP A 7 2.86 29.84 -17.03
CA ASP A 7 3.31 29.05 -15.89
C ASP A 7 2.33 27.88 -15.72
N SER A 8 2.77 26.68 -16.08
CA SER A 8 2.12 25.42 -15.70
C SER A 8 3.10 24.60 -14.91
N GLU A 9 3.38 25.06 -13.69
CA GLU A 9 3.94 24.25 -12.64
C GLU A 9 2.92 23.17 -12.29
N ARG A 10 3.24 21.95 -12.70
CA ARG A 10 2.48 20.74 -12.43
C ARG A 10 2.51 20.48 -10.93
N ASN A 11 1.54 21.05 -10.22
CA ASN A 11 1.35 20.89 -8.78
C ASN A 11 0.87 19.45 -8.48
N THR A 12 1.81 18.51 -8.38
CA THR A 12 1.57 17.18 -7.79
C THR A 12 1.65 17.27 -6.27
N SER A 13 0.78 18.09 -5.66
CA SER A 13 0.49 18.01 -4.23
C SER A 13 -0.58 16.94 -4.01
N GLY A 14 -0.19 15.68 -4.18
CA GLY A 14 -0.99 14.55 -3.74
C GLY A 14 -0.85 14.46 -2.23
N ASN A 15 -1.85 14.95 -1.49
CA ASN A 15 -1.90 14.71 -0.06
C ASN A 15 -1.85 13.18 0.20
N PRO A 16 -0.96 12.69 1.07
CA PRO A 16 -0.88 11.27 1.37
C PRO A 16 -2.24 10.81 1.91
N THR A 17 -2.82 9.80 1.26
CA THR A 17 -4.09 9.21 1.70
C THR A 17 -3.79 8.34 2.91
N VAL A 18 -4.02 8.87 4.10
CA VAL A 18 -3.90 8.12 5.35
C VAL A 18 -5.10 7.18 5.47
N VAL A 19 -4.85 5.88 5.34
CA VAL A 19 -5.86 4.83 5.56
C VAL A 19 -5.69 4.29 6.97
N ASP A 20 -6.64 4.59 7.85
CA ASP A 20 -6.73 3.98 9.17
C ASP A 20 -7.23 2.53 9.01
N ALA A 21 -6.28 1.60 9.00
CA ALA A 21 -6.57 0.17 8.99
C ALA A 21 -6.87 -0.25 10.44
N GLY A 22 -8.15 -0.24 10.81
CA GLY A 22 -8.59 -0.80 12.10
C GLY A 22 -8.14 -2.25 12.29
N ILE A 23 -8.26 -2.77 13.52
CA ILE A 23 -7.73 -4.07 13.94
C ILE A 23 -8.25 -5.20 13.02
N VAL A 24 -7.32 -5.86 12.33
CA VAL A 24 -7.57 -7.03 11.47
C VAL A 24 -7.14 -8.29 12.21
N LEU A 25 -8.10 -9.14 12.58
CA LEU A 25 -7.87 -10.46 13.17
C LEU A 25 -8.25 -11.53 12.14
N LEU A 26 -7.30 -12.07 11.39
CA LEU A 26 -7.48 -13.24 10.51
C LEU A 26 -6.12 -13.95 10.32
N ASP A 27 -6.15 -15.29 10.26
CA ASP A 27 -5.05 -16.27 10.09
C ASP A 27 -4.11 -16.08 8.85
N ARG A 28 -4.06 -14.89 8.26
CA ARG A 28 -3.16 -14.54 7.16
C ARG A 28 -2.27 -13.39 7.61
N ASP A 29 -0.97 -13.67 7.71
CA ASP A 29 0.03 -12.67 8.07
C ASP A 29 -0.03 -11.48 7.10
N GLY A 30 -0.19 -10.29 7.68
CA GLY A 30 0.04 -8.97 7.08
C GLY A 30 -0.56 -8.75 5.69
N TYR A 31 -1.79 -8.24 5.61
CA TYR A 31 -2.31 -7.70 4.35
C TYR A 31 -3.04 -6.37 4.55
N LEU A 32 -3.03 -5.53 3.51
CA LEU A 32 -3.80 -4.30 3.42
C LEU A 32 -4.68 -4.36 2.17
N CYS A 33 -5.99 -4.19 2.33
CA CYS A 33 -6.94 -4.18 1.22
C CYS A 33 -7.52 -2.78 1.04
N VAL A 34 -7.32 -2.18 -0.12
CA VAL A 34 -7.75 -0.81 -0.45
C VAL A 34 -8.75 -0.84 -1.61
N PRO A 35 -10.03 -0.48 -1.40
CA PRO A 35 -11.00 -0.37 -2.49
C PRO A 35 -10.51 0.59 -3.58
N LEU A 36 -10.63 0.20 -4.85
CA LEU A 36 -10.11 0.99 -5.97
C LEU A 36 -10.77 2.38 -6.08
N GLN A 37 -12.02 2.50 -5.64
CA GLN A 37 -12.74 3.77 -5.60
C GLN A 37 -12.06 4.78 -4.66
N ARG A 38 -11.41 4.32 -3.58
CA ARG A 38 -10.64 5.20 -2.68
C ARG A 38 -9.36 5.73 -3.34
N LEU A 39 -8.88 5.07 -4.39
CA LEU A 39 -7.75 5.50 -5.22
C LEU A 39 -8.20 6.34 -6.43
N GLY A 40 -9.49 6.70 -6.51
CA GLY A 40 -10.06 7.43 -7.64
C GLY A 40 -10.14 6.60 -8.93
N ILE A 41 -10.07 5.26 -8.82
CA ILE A 41 -10.21 4.34 -9.95
C ILE A 41 -11.66 3.86 -10.02
N SER A 42 -12.29 4.03 -11.18
CA SER A 42 -13.67 3.58 -11.39
C SER A 42 -13.73 2.05 -11.35
N ALA A 43 -14.88 1.52 -10.89
CA ALA A 43 -15.12 0.08 -10.89
C ALA A 43 -15.03 -0.53 -12.31
N ASN A 44 -15.34 0.28 -13.34
CA ASN A 44 -15.34 -0.14 -14.74
C ASN A 44 -14.01 0.15 -15.46
N SER A 45 -12.98 0.69 -14.78
CA SER A 45 -11.70 0.97 -15.42
C SER A 45 -10.94 -0.33 -15.73
N GLU A 46 -10.46 -0.47 -16.96
CA GLU A 46 -9.56 -1.55 -17.35
C GLU A 46 -8.18 -1.32 -16.76
N LEU A 47 -7.64 -2.36 -16.10
CA LEU A 47 -6.36 -2.30 -15.40
C LEU A 47 -5.31 -2.98 -16.28
N GLY A 48 -4.23 -2.26 -16.58
CA GLY A 48 -3.11 -2.80 -17.34
C GLY A 48 -2.13 -3.55 -16.44
N SER A 49 -1.59 -2.88 -15.41
CA SER A 49 -0.63 -3.52 -14.50
C SER A 49 -0.60 -2.90 -13.11
N VAL A 50 -0.11 -3.69 -12.15
CA VAL A 50 0.17 -3.26 -10.78
C VAL A 50 1.60 -3.64 -10.43
N THR A 51 2.36 -2.70 -9.89
CA THR A 51 3.76 -2.90 -9.50
C THR A 51 4.02 -2.34 -8.10
N SER A 52 4.90 -3.03 -7.36
CA SER A 52 5.36 -2.62 -6.03
C SER A 52 6.83 -2.25 -6.09
N SER A 53 7.24 -1.21 -5.35
CA SER A 53 8.64 -0.83 -5.20
C SER A 53 9.44 -1.77 -4.27
N CYS A 54 8.78 -2.62 -3.49
CA CYS A 54 9.42 -3.62 -2.63
C CYS A 54 9.02 -5.04 -3.03
N GLN A 55 10.01 -5.93 -3.17
CA GLN A 55 9.78 -7.37 -3.35
C GLN A 55 9.14 -8.05 -2.13
N CYS A 56 9.22 -7.41 -0.97
CA CYS A 56 8.59 -7.84 0.26
C CYS A 56 7.07 -7.61 0.27
N VAL A 57 6.54 -6.83 -0.69
CA VAL A 57 5.13 -6.52 -0.82
C VAL A 57 4.62 -6.99 -2.17
N GLN A 58 3.69 -7.93 -2.15
CA GLN A 58 2.98 -8.38 -3.33
C GLN A 58 1.69 -7.58 -3.48
N ALA A 59 1.49 -6.98 -4.64
CA ALA A 59 0.30 -6.20 -4.95
C ALA A 59 -0.53 -6.90 -6.02
N GLU A 60 -1.83 -7.05 -5.77
CA GLU A 60 -2.77 -7.74 -6.65
C GLU A 60 -4.12 -7.03 -6.66
N ILE A 61 -4.86 -7.14 -7.76
CA ILE A 61 -6.25 -6.69 -7.84
C ILE A 61 -7.17 -7.87 -7.60
N ILE A 62 -8.03 -7.74 -6.59
CA ILE A 62 -9.00 -8.77 -6.24
C ILE A 62 -10.43 -8.27 -6.44
N ASN A 63 -11.34 -9.21 -6.64
CA ASN A 63 -12.78 -8.98 -6.54
C ASN A 63 -13.25 -9.36 -5.13
N TYR A 64 -14.12 -8.55 -4.53
CA TYR A 64 -14.73 -8.82 -3.24
C TYR A 64 -16.24 -8.56 -3.27
N ALA A 65 -16.99 -9.26 -2.42
CA ALA A 65 -18.44 -9.08 -2.33
C ALA A 65 -18.78 -7.83 -1.53
N VAL A 66 -19.69 -7.01 -2.05
CA VAL A 66 -20.23 -5.81 -1.37
C VAL A 66 -21.68 -5.99 -0.88
N GLY A 67 -22.25 -7.18 -1.10
CA GLY A 67 -23.60 -7.58 -0.66
C GLY A 67 -24.58 -7.82 -1.81
N ARG A 68 -25.68 -8.55 -1.55
CA ARG A 68 -26.76 -8.86 -2.52
C ARG A 68 -26.26 -9.31 -3.91
N GLY A 69 -25.21 -10.12 -3.95
CA GLY A 69 -24.64 -10.63 -5.21
C GLY A 69 -23.81 -9.61 -6.00
N GLN A 70 -23.61 -8.39 -5.49
CA GLN A 70 -22.73 -7.40 -6.08
C GLN A 70 -21.28 -7.65 -5.69
N THR A 71 -20.40 -7.50 -6.67
CA THR A 71 -18.94 -7.55 -6.50
C THR A 71 -18.33 -6.18 -6.78
N SER A 72 -17.20 -5.91 -6.15
CA SER A 72 -16.38 -4.72 -6.36
C SER A 72 -14.90 -5.11 -6.38
N ARG A 73 -14.02 -4.15 -6.71
CA ARG A 73 -12.59 -4.40 -6.86
C ARG A 73 -11.76 -3.66 -5.81
N ALA A 74 -10.70 -4.30 -5.34
CA ALA A 74 -9.75 -3.71 -4.41
C ALA A 74 -8.31 -4.07 -4.80
N LEU A 75 -7.39 -3.21 -4.39
CA LEU A 75 -5.96 -3.50 -4.33
C LEU A 75 -5.69 -4.28 -3.05
N LEU A 76 -5.24 -5.52 -3.18
CA LEU A 76 -4.73 -6.33 -2.08
C LEU A 76 -3.21 -6.23 -2.06
N LEU A 77 -2.68 -5.78 -0.93
CA LEU A 77 -1.26 -5.81 -0.62
C LEU A 77 -1.01 -6.90 0.39
N THR A 78 -0.10 -7.83 0.08
CA THR A 78 0.33 -8.89 0.98
C THR A 78 1.78 -8.65 1.36
N PHE A 79 2.06 -8.59 2.66
CA PHE A 79 3.39 -8.36 3.21
C PHE A 79 4.01 -9.71 3.52
N ARG A 80 5.13 -10.05 2.86
CA ARG A 80 5.85 -11.29 3.15
C ARG A 80 6.56 -11.15 4.48
N ALA A 81 6.27 -12.07 5.40
CA ALA A 81 7.09 -12.23 6.60
C ALA A 81 8.52 -12.62 6.20
N GLU A 82 9.51 -12.01 6.84
CA GLU A 82 10.90 -12.44 6.70
C GLU A 82 11.02 -13.87 7.21
N SER A 83 11.43 -14.80 6.34
CA SER A 83 11.64 -16.18 6.75
C SER A 83 12.89 -16.25 7.62
N PRO A 84 12.87 -16.96 8.75
CA PRO A 84 14.08 -17.19 9.54
C PRO A 84 15.19 -17.92 8.74
N ASN A 85 14.85 -18.56 7.61
CA ASN A 85 15.81 -19.21 6.72
C ASN A 85 16.41 -18.28 5.64
N ASP A 86 15.88 -17.08 5.42
CA ASP A 86 16.48 -16.07 4.53
C ASP A 86 17.67 -15.36 5.20
N LEU A 87 18.00 -15.78 6.42
CA LEU A 87 19.01 -15.21 7.31
C LEU A 87 20.14 -16.22 7.54
N GLU A 88 21.09 -16.31 6.61
CA GLU A 88 22.39 -16.98 6.84
C GLU A 88 23.31 -16.21 7.81
N SER A 89 22.73 -15.52 8.80
CA SER A 89 23.46 -14.73 9.78
C SER A 89 23.35 -15.38 11.15
N THR A 90 24.45 -15.99 11.59
CA THR A 90 24.62 -16.80 12.81
C THR A 90 24.56 -16.03 14.13
N ASP A 91 23.97 -14.84 14.16
CA ASP A 91 23.93 -14.01 15.37
C ASP A 91 22.56 -14.04 16.03
N ALA A 92 22.34 -15.05 16.89
CA ALA A 92 21.12 -15.25 17.68
C ALA A 92 20.81 -14.10 18.65
N ALA A 93 21.67 -13.08 18.73
CA ALA A 93 21.50 -11.86 19.55
C ALA A 93 21.20 -10.59 18.73
N ALA A 94 21.06 -10.66 17.41
CA ALA A 94 20.59 -9.53 16.62
C ALA A 94 19.11 -9.27 16.93
N ILE A 95 18.87 -8.45 17.96
CA ILE A 95 17.59 -7.83 18.27
C ILE A 95 17.06 -7.28 16.94
N ARG A 96 16.00 -7.92 16.41
CA ARG A 96 15.33 -7.53 15.17
C ARG A 96 14.90 -6.07 15.33
N LYS A 97 15.67 -5.15 14.76
CA LYS A 97 15.28 -3.74 14.76
C LYS A 97 14.10 -3.61 13.80
N PRO A 98 12.96 -3.07 14.25
CA PRO A 98 11.90 -2.69 13.35
C PRO A 98 12.46 -1.80 12.24
N VAL A 99 12.20 -2.17 11.00
CA VAL A 99 12.55 -1.35 9.84
C VAL A 99 11.30 -0.58 9.44
N GLU A 100 11.43 0.75 9.31
CA GLU A 100 10.39 1.55 8.67
C GLU A 100 10.37 1.18 7.19
N LEU A 101 9.20 0.75 6.71
CA LEU A 101 9.03 0.39 5.31
C LEU A 101 8.24 1.48 4.60
N ASP A 102 8.83 2.03 3.54
CA ASP A 102 8.15 2.93 2.61
C ASP A 102 8.02 2.22 1.26
N VAL A 103 6.78 1.95 0.85
CA VAL A 103 6.48 1.19 -0.37
C VAL A 103 5.55 1.99 -1.25
N LYS A 104 6.00 2.24 -2.48
CA LYS A 104 5.19 2.83 -3.53
C LYS A 104 4.55 1.73 -4.36
N ILE A 105 3.24 1.78 -4.47
CA ILE A 105 2.45 0.94 -5.37
C ILE A 105 2.01 1.80 -6.56
N GLU A 106 2.23 1.29 -7.77
CA GLU A 106 1.79 1.94 -9.01
C GLU A 106 0.78 1.05 -9.74
N ILE A 107 -0.34 1.64 -10.14
CA ILE A 107 -1.41 1.00 -10.90
C ILE A 107 -1.51 1.74 -12.23
N LYS A 108 -1.25 1.03 -13.33
CA LYS A 108 -1.43 1.53 -14.70
C LYS A 108 -2.77 1.08 -15.23
N LEU A 109 -3.57 2.01 -15.72
CA LEU A 109 -4.80 1.76 -16.43
C LEU A 109 -4.50 1.55 -17.92
N GLU A 110 -5.37 0.83 -18.63
CA GLU A 110 -5.21 0.66 -20.08
C GLU A 110 -5.37 1.97 -20.86
N SER A 111 -6.04 2.97 -20.27
CA SER A 111 -6.10 4.34 -20.80
C SER A 111 -4.73 5.04 -20.87
N GLY A 112 -3.71 4.49 -20.20
CA GLY A 112 -2.40 5.12 -20.02
C GLY A 112 -2.28 5.94 -18.73
N ASP A 113 -3.38 6.16 -18.01
CA ASP A 113 -3.36 6.83 -16.71
C ASP A 113 -2.66 5.97 -15.65
N THR A 114 -1.94 6.62 -14.74
CA THR A 114 -1.26 5.95 -13.63
C THR A 114 -1.76 6.51 -12.30
N ARG A 115 -2.03 5.61 -11.34
CA ARG A 115 -2.33 5.95 -9.95
C ARG A 115 -1.24 5.38 -9.05
N SER A 116 -0.89 6.14 -8.02
CA SER A 116 0.10 5.71 -7.04
C SER A 116 -0.47 5.75 -5.63
N LEU A 117 0.00 4.82 -4.80
CA LEU A 117 -0.29 4.75 -3.37
C LEU A 117 1.03 4.53 -2.64
N ASP A 118 1.35 5.43 -1.72
CA ASP A 118 2.50 5.27 -0.82
C ASP A 118 2.01 4.63 0.48
N VAL A 119 2.66 3.54 0.87
CA VAL A 119 2.35 2.76 2.06
C VAL A 119 3.53 2.85 3.01
N LEU A 120 3.34 3.61 4.08
CA LEU A 120 4.31 3.80 5.13
C LEU A 120 3.96 2.95 6.34
N MET A 121 4.77 1.95 6.63
CA MET A 121 4.64 1.11 7.82
C MET A 121 5.61 1.61 8.89
N LYS A 122 5.04 2.24 9.92
CA LYS A 122 5.76 2.65 11.12
C LYS A 122 5.49 1.64 12.22
N ASN A 123 6.54 1.05 12.79
CA ASN A 123 6.38 0.25 13.99
C ASN A 123 6.46 1.18 15.21
N SER A 124 5.32 1.54 15.79
CA SER A 124 5.27 2.24 17.07
C SER A 124 5.46 1.23 18.21
N PHE A 125 6.69 0.96 18.60
CA PHE A 125 6.97 0.20 19.80
C PHE A 125 6.97 1.15 21.01
N GLN A 126 5.82 1.27 21.71
CA GLN A 126 5.80 1.93 23.02
C GLN A 126 6.06 0.88 24.11
N VAL A 127 7.30 0.79 24.60
CA VAL A 127 7.57 0.14 25.89
C VAL A 127 7.37 1.20 26.96
N GLY A 128 6.12 1.37 27.38
CA GLY A 128 5.74 2.24 28.49
C GLY A 128 5.01 1.42 29.54
N GLY A 129 5.77 0.79 30.43
CA GLY A 129 5.24 0.07 31.58
C GLY A 129 6.30 -0.01 32.66
N GLU A 130 6.45 1.07 33.43
CA GLU A 130 7.02 0.97 34.77
C GLU A 130 6.16 -0.04 35.55
N VAL A 131 6.76 -1.18 35.88
CA VAL A 131 6.18 -2.13 36.83
C VAL A 131 6.48 -1.58 38.23
N PRO A 132 5.47 -1.43 39.12
CA PRO A 132 5.64 -0.91 40.47
C PRO A 132 6.56 -1.76 41.34
#